data_AF-A0AA41RS08-F1
#
_entry.id   AF-A0AA41RS08-F1
#
_cell.length_a   1.000
_cell.length_b   1.000
_cell.length_c   1.000
_cell.angle_alpha   90.00
_cell.angle_beta   90.00
_cell.angle_gamma   90.00
#
_symmetry.space_group_name_H-M   'P 1'
#
loop_
_entity.id
_entity.type
_entity.pdbx_description
1 polymer ?
#
loop_
_entity_poly.entity_id
_entity_poly.type
_entity_poly.pdbx_seq_one_letter_code
_entity_poly.pdbx_strand_id
1 'polypeptide(L)'
;MEGEESLQRFSPEIMVQDPGLINGVRSLPPIVLLHGSEDVSIPSDASKTFADALRKVGVKTALIIYDGKTHTDLFLQDPLRGGTDQLLKDICTYIRRSEGTASANEEEVMLPRRRLVPEFMIQLARKISPF
;
A
#
# COMPACT_ATOMS: atom_id res chain seq x y z
N MET A 1 -15.24 26.97 -3.38
CA MET A 1 -14.50 25.72 -3.10
C MET A 1 -15.21 24.62 -3.87
N GLU A 2 -14.67 24.19 -5.00
CA GLU A 2 -15.23 23.15 -5.90
C GLU A 2 -14.86 21.73 -5.47
N GLY A 3 -14.45 21.54 -4.20
CA GLY A 3 -13.82 20.31 -3.73
C GLY A 3 -14.71 19.08 -3.88
N GLU A 4 -15.98 19.17 -3.46
CA GLU A 4 -16.93 18.05 -3.55
C GLU A 4 -17.35 17.75 -4.99
N GLU A 5 -17.60 18.78 -5.79
CA GLU A 5 -17.94 18.62 -7.22
C GLU A 5 -16.79 17.95 -8.00
N SER A 6 -15.55 18.24 -7.60
CA SER A 6 -14.35 17.65 -8.19
C SER A 6 -14.21 16.15 -7.88
N LEU A 7 -14.80 15.63 -6.79
CA LEU A 7 -14.67 14.22 -6.42
C LEU A 7 -15.25 13.29 -7.47
N GLN A 8 -16.36 13.68 -8.12
CA GLN A 8 -16.96 12.89 -9.20
C GLN A 8 -15.98 12.64 -10.35
N ARG A 9 -15.06 13.58 -10.57
CA ARG A 9 -14.10 13.54 -11.69
C ARG A 9 -12.74 12.97 -11.32
N PHE A 10 -12.33 13.10 -10.05
CA PHE A 10 -10.96 12.79 -9.64
C PHE A 10 -10.84 11.80 -8.49
N SER A 11 -11.92 11.48 -7.77
CA SER A 11 -11.88 10.46 -6.73
C SER A 11 -11.89 9.08 -7.39
N PRO A 12 -10.81 8.28 -7.29
CA PRO A 12 -10.80 6.95 -7.87
C PRO A 12 -11.87 6.05 -7.24
N GLU A 13 -12.21 6.26 -5.96
CA GLU A 13 -13.29 5.54 -5.28
C GLU A 13 -14.66 5.74 -5.93
N ILE A 14 -14.95 6.98 -6.35
CA ILE A 14 -16.22 7.30 -7.02
C ILE A 14 -16.17 6.85 -8.48
N MET A 15 -15.08 7.16 -9.18
CA MET A 15 -14.94 6.87 -10.61
C MET A 15 -15.05 5.38 -10.93
N VAL A 16 -14.47 4.49 -10.12
CA VAL A 16 -14.55 3.04 -10.39
C VAL A 16 -15.97 2.49 -10.27
N GLN A 17 -16.87 3.22 -9.60
CA GLN A 17 -18.28 2.85 -9.44
C GLN A 17 -19.19 3.42 -10.53
N ASP A 18 -18.68 4.28 -11.42
CA ASP A 18 -19.44 4.84 -12.53
C ASP A 18 -19.78 3.75 -13.57
N PRO A 19 -21.07 3.44 -13.82
CA PRO A 19 -21.48 2.47 -14.84
C PRO A 19 -20.98 2.83 -16.25
N GLY A 20 -20.78 4.12 -16.55
CA GLY A 20 -20.24 4.60 -17.82
C GLY A 20 -18.78 4.18 -18.06
N LEU A 21 -18.04 3.83 -17.01
CA LEU A 21 -16.64 3.43 -17.08
C LEU A 21 -16.42 1.91 -16.98
N ILE A 22 -17.49 1.11 -17.07
CA ILE A 22 -17.44 -0.35 -16.83
C ILE A 22 -16.42 -1.09 -17.70
N ASN A 23 -16.21 -0.66 -18.96
CA ASN A 23 -15.22 -1.27 -19.84
C ASN A 23 -13.77 -0.99 -19.37
N GLY A 24 -13.53 0.22 -18.84
CA GLY A 24 -12.26 0.56 -18.20
C GLY A 24 -12.05 -0.24 -16.92
N VAL A 25 -13.07 -0.33 -16.06
CA VAL A 25 -13.03 -1.10 -14.81
C VAL A 25 -12.73 -2.58 -15.06
N ARG A 26 -13.35 -3.20 -16.07
CA ARG A 26 -13.10 -4.59 -16.45
C ARG A 26 -11.67 -4.86 -16.93
N SER A 27 -10.96 -3.82 -17.36
CA SER A 27 -9.57 -3.90 -17.84
C SER A 27 -8.56 -3.68 -16.72
N LEU A 28 -9.01 -3.33 -15.50
CA LEU A 28 -8.10 -3.11 -14.37
C LEU A 28 -7.40 -4.42 -13.99
N PRO A 29 -6.07 -4.40 -13.77
CA PRO A 29 -5.36 -5.55 -13.25
C PRO A 29 -5.77 -5.81 -11.79
N PRO A 30 -5.35 -6.93 -11.20
CA PRO A 30 -5.44 -7.10 -9.75
C PRO A 30 -4.74 -5.94 -9.02
N ILE A 31 -5.40 -5.37 -8.02
CA ILE A 31 -4.89 -4.22 -7.25
C ILE A 31 -4.55 -4.68 -5.82
N VAL A 32 -3.42 -4.21 -5.29
CA VAL A 32 -3.03 -4.43 -3.90
C VAL A 32 -2.81 -3.07 -3.26
N LEU A 33 -3.56 -2.78 -2.21
CA LEU A 33 -3.42 -1.57 -1.40
C LEU A 33 -2.62 -1.91 -0.14
N LEU A 34 -1.61 -1.10 0.17
CA LEU A 34 -0.63 -1.32 1.22
C LEU A 34 -0.58 -0.04 2.06
N HIS A 35 -0.91 -0.11 3.35
CA HIS A 35 -1.13 1.11 4.14
C HIS A 35 -0.78 0.90 5.63
N GLY A 36 -0.22 1.91 6.29
CA GLY A 36 0.11 1.85 7.72
C GLY A 36 -1.05 2.25 8.63
N SER A 37 -1.29 1.53 9.73
CA SER A 37 -2.44 1.83 10.60
C SER A 37 -2.35 3.19 11.33
N GLU A 38 -1.14 3.69 11.53
CA GLU A 38 -0.84 4.94 12.23
C GLU A 38 -0.45 6.07 11.26
N ASP A 39 -0.84 5.97 9.98
CA ASP A 39 -0.76 7.07 9.03
C ASP A 39 -1.74 8.18 9.46
N VAL A 40 -1.18 9.29 9.94
CA VAL A 40 -1.94 10.48 10.36
C VAL A 40 -2.09 11.50 9.23
N SER A 41 -1.35 11.33 8.13
CA SER A 41 -1.46 12.18 6.95
C SER A 41 -2.70 11.82 6.15
N ILE A 42 -2.96 10.52 5.98
CA ILE A 42 -4.11 9.95 5.27
C ILE A 42 -4.66 8.79 6.10
N PRO A 43 -5.92 8.85 6.57
CA PRO A 43 -6.50 7.75 7.35
C PRO A 43 -6.53 6.43 6.56
N SER A 44 -6.13 5.34 7.21
CA SER A 44 -6.17 3.99 6.61
C SER A 44 -7.56 3.56 6.14
N ASP A 45 -8.63 4.16 6.69
CA ASP A 45 -10.00 3.96 6.25
C ASP A 45 -10.21 4.37 4.79
N ALA A 46 -9.48 5.36 4.27
CA ALA A 46 -9.55 5.71 2.85
C ALA A 46 -9.12 4.53 1.95
N SER A 47 -8.09 3.78 2.37
CA SER A 47 -7.67 2.57 1.65
C SER A 47 -8.69 1.44 1.78
N LYS A 48 -9.38 1.33 2.93
CA LYS A 48 -10.46 0.35 3.13
C LYS A 48 -11.65 0.66 2.22
N THR A 49 -12.13 1.90 2.23
CA THR A 49 -13.25 2.35 1.39
C THR A 49 -12.94 2.14 -0.09
N PHE A 50 -11.73 2.50 -0.54
CA PHE A 50 -11.35 2.29 -1.93
C PHE A 50 -11.22 0.79 -2.29
N ALA A 51 -10.67 -0.04 -1.39
CA ALA A 51 -10.62 -1.49 -1.59
C ALA A 51 -12.03 -2.07 -1.79
N ASP A 52 -12.98 -1.64 -0.98
CA ASP A 52 -14.35 -2.12 -1.03
C ASP A 52 -15.08 -1.62 -2.29
N ALA A 53 -14.85 -0.38 -2.71
CA ALA A 53 -15.35 0.15 -3.99
C ALA A 53 -14.86 -0.69 -5.17
N LEU A 54 -13.56 -1.01 -5.22
CA LEU A 54 -12.98 -1.87 -6.27
C LEU A 54 -13.58 -3.28 -6.26
N ARG A 55 -13.71 -3.91 -5.09
CA ARG A 55 -14.29 -5.26 -4.96
C ARG A 55 -15.74 -5.29 -5.41
N LYS A 56 -16.53 -4.28 -5.06
CA LYS A 56 -17.94 -4.14 -5.42
C LYS A 56 -18.16 -4.14 -6.93
N VAL A 57 -17.20 -3.63 -7.69
CA VAL A 57 -17.25 -3.61 -9.16
C VAL A 57 -16.50 -4.77 -9.81
N GLY A 58 -16.11 -5.77 -9.02
CA GLY A 58 -15.54 -7.04 -9.49
C GLY A 58 -14.03 -7.02 -9.73
N VAL A 59 -13.31 -5.97 -9.34
CA VAL A 59 -11.84 -5.93 -9.43
C VAL A 59 -11.24 -6.81 -8.34
N LYS A 60 -10.25 -7.63 -8.70
CA LYS A 60 -9.52 -8.47 -7.76
C LYS A 60 -8.62 -7.58 -6.89
N THR A 61 -9.05 -7.31 -5.66
CA THR A 61 -8.38 -6.35 -4.77
C THR A 61 -7.99 -6.93 -3.42
N ALA A 62 -6.71 -6.79 -3.07
CA ALA A 62 -6.18 -7.06 -1.74
C ALA A 62 -5.89 -5.75 -0.99
N LEU A 63 -5.99 -5.80 0.34
CA LEU A 63 -5.63 -4.70 1.24
C LEU A 63 -4.80 -5.28 2.37
N ILE A 64 -3.62 -4.70 2.62
CA ILE A 64 -2.75 -5.03 3.74
C ILE A 64 -2.61 -3.77 4.59
N ILE A 65 -3.05 -3.87 5.85
CA ILE A 65 -2.84 -2.83 6.85
C ILE A 65 -1.68 -3.27 7.74
N TYR A 66 -0.62 -2.47 7.78
CA TYR A 66 0.54 -2.73 8.61
C TYR A 66 0.37 -2.04 9.96
N ASP A 67 0.20 -2.85 10.99
CA ASP A 67 -0.01 -2.39 12.37
C ASP A 67 1.18 -1.56 12.89
N GLY A 68 0.87 -0.42 13.50
CA GLY A 68 1.86 0.49 14.10
C GLY A 68 2.75 1.24 13.10
N LYS A 69 2.47 1.16 11.79
CA LYS A 69 3.24 1.85 10.74
C LYS A 69 2.60 3.20 10.41
N THR A 70 3.42 4.25 10.34
CA THR A 70 3.03 5.57 9.80
C THR A 70 3.09 5.57 8.26
N HIS A 71 2.76 6.69 7.61
CA HIS A 71 2.81 6.80 6.14
C HIS A 71 4.18 6.46 5.58
N THR A 72 5.24 6.98 6.22
CA THR A 72 6.61 6.83 5.73
C THR A 72 7.32 5.56 6.19
N ASP A 73 6.83 4.93 7.28
CA ASP A 73 7.53 3.82 7.92
C ASP A 73 7.93 2.71 6.95
N LEU A 74 7.00 2.32 6.07
CA LEU A 74 7.17 1.23 5.13
C LEU A 74 8.23 1.52 4.06
N PHE A 75 8.43 2.80 3.69
CA PHE A 75 9.28 3.20 2.56
C PHE A 75 10.62 3.78 2.99
N LEU A 76 10.72 4.31 4.22
CA LEU A 76 11.93 4.96 4.74
C LEU A 76 12.44 4.30 6.02
N GLN A 77 11.67 4.30 7.09
CA GLN A 77 12.15 3.92 8.41
C GLN A 77 12.49 2.43 8.48
N ASP A 78 11.65 1.55 7.93
CA ASP A 78 11.89 0.10 7.92
C ASP A 78 13.10 -0.27 7.05
N PRO A 79 13.24 0.23 5.80
CA PRO A 79 14.47 0.02 5.03
C PRO A 79 15.74 0.52 5.73
N LEU A 80 15.68 1.69 6.41
CA LEU A 80 16.83 2.24 7.14
C LEU A 80 17.13 1.50 8.45
N ARG A 81 16.10 0.95 9.11
CA ARG A 81 16.22 0.12 10.32
C ARG A 81 16.93 -1.20 10.04
N GLY A 82 16.80 -1.73 8.82
CA GLY A 82 17.29 -3.04 8.45
C GLY A 82 16.45 -4.16 9.06
N GLY A 83 16.91 -5.40 8.93
CA GLY A 83 16.11 -6.59 9.22
C GLY A 83 15.25 -6.99 8.01
N THR A 84 14.10 -7.62 8.27
CA THR A 84 13.19 -8.04 7.21
C THR A 84 12.36 -6.87 6.70
N ASP A 85 12.46 -6.60 5.40
CA ASP A 85 11.63 -5.62 4.72
C ASP A 85 10.27 -6.25 4.37
N GLN A 86 9.28 -6.04 5.24
CA GLN A 86 7.96 -6.66 5.12
C GLN A 86 7.19 -6.11 3.90
N LEU A 87 7.32 -4.82 3.57
CA LEU A 87 6.68 -4.24 2.40
C LEU A 87 7.22 -4.91 1.12
N LEU A 88 8.54 -5.01 0.98
CA LEU A 88 9.17 -5.64 -0.18
C LEU A 88 8.78 -7.11 -0.29
N LYS A 89 8.74 -7.83 0.84
CA LYS A 89 8.26 -9.22 0.91
C LYS A 89 6.87 -9.36 0.32
N ASP A 90 5.93 -8.53 0.76
CA ASP A 90 4.55 -8.60 0.32
C ASP A 90 4.42 -8.24 -1.17
N ILE A 91 5.10 -7.19 -1.64
CA ILE A 91 5.15 -6.82 -3.07
C ILE A 91 5.66 -7.99 -3.93
N CYS A 92 6.83 -8.57 -3.58
CA CYS A 92 7.38 -9.70 -4.31
C CYS A 92 6.46 -10.92 -4.30
N THR A 93 5.79 -11.19 -3.17
CA THR A 93 4.82 -12.28 -3.05
C THR A 93 3.64 -12.09 -4.01
N TYR A 94 3.08 -10.88 -4.09
CA TYR A 94 1.95 -10.60 -4.98
C TYR A 94 2.33 -10.63 -6.46
N ILE A 95 3.50 -10.09 -6.83
CA ILE A 95 4.00 -10.15 -8.22
C ILE A 95 4.17 -11.61 -8.65
N ARG A 96 4.90 -12.42 -7.86
CA ARG A 96 5.14 -13.84 -8.19
C ARG A 96 3.86 -14.66 -8.24
N ARG A 97 2.92 -14.41 -7.32
CA ARG A 97 1.60 -15.06 -7.36
C ARG A 97 0.84 -14.75 -8.64
N SER A 98 1.03 -13.56 -9.22
CA SER A 98 0.44 -13.20 -10.51
C SER A 98 1.12 -13.91 -11.68
N GLU A 99 2.43 -14.18 -11.59
CA GLU A 99 3.21 -14.82 -12.65
C GLU A 99 3.12 -16.36 -12.63
N GLY A 100 2.56 -16.96 -11.57
CA GLY A 100 2.45 -18.41 -11.43
C GLY A 100 3.80 -19.11 -11.22
N THR A 101 4.88 -18.36 -11.00
CA THR A 101 6.23 -18.87 -10.81
C THR A 101 6.45 -19.20 -9.33
N ALA A 102 6.52 -20.48 -9.01
CA ALA A 102 7.14 -20.96 -7.78
C ALA A 102 8.60 -21.30 -8.10
N SER A 103 9.58 -20.52 -7.61
CA SER A 103 10.90 -21.04 -7.17
C SER A 103 12.02 -20.00 -7.01
N ALA A 104 12.96 -20.41 -6.16
CA ALA A 104 14.39 -20.09 -6.09
C ALA A 104 14.85 -18.80 -5.40
N ASN A 105 14.17 -17.66 -5.55
CA ASN A 105 14.69 -16.37 -5.04
C ASN A 105 13.98 -15.87 -3.77
N GLU A 106 13.19 -16.71 -3.11
CA GLU A 106 12.57 -16.35 -1.83
C GLU A 106 13.63 -16.01 -0.79
N GLU A 107 14.70 -16.80 -0.72
CA GLU A 107 15.78 -16.56 0.24
C GLU A 107 16.40 -15.16 0.09
N GLU A 108 16.64 -14.68 -1.12
CA GLU A 108 17.33 -13.40 -1.37
C GLU A 108 16.48 -12.18 -0.99
N VAL A 109 15.17 -12.21 -1.26
CA VAL A 109 14.23 -11.17 -0.79
C VAL A 109 14.05 -11.24 0.74
N MET A 110 14.21 -12.44 1.31
CA MET A 110 14.07 -12.69 2.75
C MET A 110 15.35 -12.42 3.54
N LEU A 111 16.50 -12.14 2.89
CA LEU A 111 17.74 -11.87 3.60
C LEU A 111 17.59 -10.59 4.43
N PRO A 112 17.86 -10.65 5.76
CA PRO A 112 17.83 -9.48 6.61
C PRO A 112 18.79 -8.40 6.09
N ARG A 113 18.27 -7.19 5.89
CA ARG A 113 19.08 -6.06 5.46
C ARG A 113 19.91 -5.50 6.60
N ARG A 114 21.11 -5.01 6.27
CA ARG A 114 21.95 -4.30 7.22
C ARG A 114 21.25 -3.03 7.67
N ARG A 115 21.26 -2.76 8.98
CA ARG A 115 20.83 -1.47 9.55
C ARG A 115 21.70 -0.34 9.00
N LEU A 116 21.05 0.68 8.45
CA LEU A 116 21.71 1.87 7.89
C LEU A 116 21.70 3.04 8.88
N VAL A 117 20.70 3.11 9.77
CA VAL A 117 20.52 4.22 10.71
C VAL A 117 20.30 3.69 12.14
N PRO A 118 20.92 4.30 13.18
CA PRO A 118 20.65 3.95 14.58
C PRO A 118 19.17 4.09 14.95
N GLU A 119 18.66 3.19 15.79
CA GLU A 119 17.23 3.15 16.14
C GLU A 119 16.71 4.46 16.72
N PHE A 120 17.50 5.13 17.57
CA PHE A 120 17.06 6.38 18.21
C PHE A 120 16.80 7.49 17.19
N MET A 121 17.56 7.55 16.09
CA MET A 121 17.36 8.54 15.03
C MET A 121 16.09 8.24 14.24
N ILE A 122 15.81 6.97 13.99
CA ILE A 122 14.57 6.53 13.32
C ILE A 122 13.35 6.88 14.17
N GLN A 123 13.40 6.58 15.47
CA GLN A 123 12.33 6.93 16.40
C GLN A 123 12.14 8.44 16.53
N LEU A 124 13.21 9.23 16.51
CA LEU A 124 13.14 10.68 16.50
C LEU A 124 12.50 11.20 15.21
N ALA A 125 12.90 10.67 14.05
CA ALA A 125 12.33 11.04 12.76
C ALA A 125 10.82 10.76 12.71
N ARG A 126 10.36 9.59 13.19
CA ARG A 126 8.94 9.24 13.32
C ARG A 126 8.15 10.24 14.15
N LYS A 127 8.75 10.80 15.20
CA LYS A 127 8.08 11.75 16.11
C LYS A 127 8.05 13.17 15.57
N ILE A 128 9.15 13.63 14.95
CA ILE A 128 9.30 15.01 14.47
C ILE A 128 8.61 15.20 13.12
N SER A 129 8.63 14.17 12.28
CA SER A 129 8.08 14.20 10.92
C SER A 129 7.15 12.99 10.71
N PRO A 130 6.00 12.95 11.42
CA PRO A 130 5.06 11.84 11.39
C PRO A 130 4.18 11.91 10.14
N PHE A 131 4.78 12.15 8.97
CA PHE A 131 4.05 11.91 7.73
C PHE A 131 3.56 10.47 7.79
#